data_AF-A0A929HIU3-F1
#
_entry.id   AF-A0A929HIU3-F1
#
_cell.length_a   1.000
_cell.length_b   1.000
_cell.length_c   1.000
_cell.angle_alpha   90.00
_cell.angle_beta   90.00
_cell.angle_gamma   90.00
#
_symmetry.space_group_name_H-M   'P 1'
#
loop_
_entity.id
_entity.type
_entity.pdbx_description
1 polymer ?
#
loop_
_entity_poly.entity_id
_entity_poly.type
_entity_poly.pdbx_seq_one_letter_code
_entity_poly.pdbx_strand_id
1 'polypeptide(L)'
;MSAEPAITKPTFIVRFIRITVRLLLILIFGGALGAGLYFGTSALYQQYTRVIEDHAARLDALESRQLQNSQLTLDRLENFQDRIETLEIQGDTDKDALADLQSRFDALEETQTNLLADTNLFSERISTVEQMVDKTSSLGEKQATLQNQVEELSRSIDALDEQSSRLDILYHDFQILRAMELVTRARLNLMSDNLTLARSDIKSSRDILALLQTIVPDYQTDTVIAIMALLDDALDKLPNFPVSTADKLEGAWALLIEGLPPEEKPATTPDA
;
A
#
# COMPACT_ATOMS: atom_id res chain seq x y z
N MET A 1 53.89 148.65 -62.29
CA MET A 1 54.65 147.90 -63.31
C MET A 1 53.69 146.88 -63.91
N SER A 2 53.10 147.18 -65.07
CA SER A 2 53.63 146.82 -66.42
C SER A 2 53.43 145.32 -66.67
N ALA A 3 52.94 144.80 -67.79
CA ALA A 3 52.33 145.30 -69.02
C ALA A 3 51.78 144.04 -69.76
N GLU A 4 50.90 144.26 -70.73
CA GLU A 4 50.42 143.40 -71.83
C GLU A 4 51.40 142.32 -72.39
N PRO A 5 50.94 141.26 -73.11
CA PRO A 5 50.24 141.45 -74.39
C PRO A 5 49.17 140.42 -74.86
N ALA A 6 48.29 140.96 -75.72
CA ALA A 6 47.78 140.42 -76.99
C ALA A 6 46.98 139.10 -77.04
N ILE A 7 45.65 139.26 -77.14
CA ILE A 7 44.66 138.24 -77.48
C ILE A 7 44.48 138.18 -79.00
N THR A 8 44.85 137.07 -79.63
CA THR A 8 44.46 136.71 -81.02
C THR A 8 43.08 136.05 -81.01
N LYS A 9 42.11 136.71 -81.66
CA LYS A 9 40.70 136.28 -81.72
C LYS A 9 40.55 135.01 -82.58
N PRO A 10 39.90 133.93 -82.09
CA PRO A 10 39.63 132.73 -82.88
C PRO A 10 38.41 132.90 -83.79
N THR A 11 38.60 132.54 -85.05
CA THR A 11 37.68 132.55 -86.19
C THR A 11 36.43 131.69 -85.94
N PHE A 12 35.25 132.20 -86.30
CA PHE A 12 33.90 131.65 -86.07
C PHE A 12 33.74 130.13 -86.34
N ILE A 13 34.54 129.56 -87.25
CA ILE A 13 34.52 128.15 -87.65
C ILE A 13 34.90 127.19 -86.51
N VAL A 14 35.83 127.58 -85.61
CA VAL A 14 36.26 126.71 -84.49
C VAL A 14 35.14 126.53 -83.46
N ARG A 15 34.28 127.55 -83.28
CA ARG A 15 33.09 127.43 -82.42
C ARG A 15 32.05 126.49 -83.02
N PHE A 16 31.84 126.52 -84.34
CA PHE A 16 30.85 125.68 -85.00
C PHE A 16 31.23 124.19 -84.95
N ILE A 17 32.48 123.83 -85.30
CA ILE A 17 32.97 122.43 -85.25
C ILE A 17 32.91 121.87 -83.83
N ARG A 18 33.28 122.66 -82.81
CA ARG A 18 33.23 122.22 -81.42
C ARG A 18 31.81 121.89 -80.97
N ILE A 19 30.80 122.64 -81.43
CA ILE A 19 29.40 122.37 -81.12
C ILE A 19 28.93 121.09 -81.83
N THR A 20 29.24 120.92 -83.11
CA THR A 20 28.83 119.74 -83.89
C THR A 20 29.45 118.45 -83.36
N VAL A 21 30.75 118.45 -83.03
CA VAL A 21 31.42 117.29 -82.42
C VAL A 21 30.84 116.97 -81.04
N ARG A 22 30.54 118.00 -80.23
CA ARG A 22 29.92 117.81 -78.92
C ARG A 22 28.53 117.20 -79.03
N LEU A 23 27.74 117.59 -80.04
CA LEU A 23 26.41 117.04 -80.29
C LEU A 23 26.49 115.59 -80.79
N LEU A 24 27.42 115.27 -81.68
CA LEU A 24 27.64 113.91 -82.18
C LEU A 24 28.11 112.96 -81.07
N LEU A 25 29.01 113.43 -80.18
CA LEU A 25 29.42 112.66 -79.00
C LEU A 25 28.26 112.37 -78.05
N ILE A 26 27.40 113.37 -77.79
CA ILE A 26 26.18 113.17 -76.96
C ILE A 26 25.26 112.14 -77.62
N LEU A 27 25.13 112.14 -78.94
CA LEU A 27 24.27 111.21 -79.66
C LEU A 27 24.84 109.78 -79.66
N ILE A 28 26.15 109.62 -79.81
CA ILE A 28 26.83 108.31 -79.67
C ILE A 28 26.72 107.82 -78.22
N PHE A 29 27.00 108.67 -77.23
CA PHE A 29 26.89 108.29 -75.82
C PHE A 29 25.45 107.96 -75.44
N GLY A 30 24.47 108.74 -75.89
CA GLY A 30 23.05 108.48 -75.68
C GLY A 30 22.58 107.19 -76.35
N GLY A 31 23.04 106.93 -77.58
CA GLY A 31 22.76 105.67 -78.30
C GLY A 31 23.42 104.46 -77.64
N ALA A 32 24.68 104.59 -77.20
CA ALA A 32 25.41 103.54 -76.49
C ALA A 32 24.81 103.26 -75.10
N LEU A 33 24.37 104.30 -74.38
CA LEU A 33 23.62 104.15 -73.12
C LEU A 33 22.27 103.48 -73.35
N GLY A 34 21.54 103.87 -74.39
CA GLY A 34 20.26 103.25 -74.75
C GLY A 34 20.42 101.77 -75.11
N ALA A 35 21.43 101.43 -75.93
CA ALA A 35 21.75 100.05 -76.27
C ALA A 35 22.25 99.26 -75.05
N GLY A 36 23.10 99.84 -74.22
CA GLY A 36 23.58 99.23 -72.98
C GLY A 36 22.45 98.95 -71.99
N LEU A 37 21.49 99.85 -71.87
CA LEU A 37 20.28 99.64 -71.06
C LEU A 37 19.38 98.57 -71.68
N TYR A 38 19.14 98.59 -72.99
CA TYR A 38 18.28 97.61 -73.66
C TYR A 38 18.85 96.18 -73.60
N PHE A 39 20.13 96.00 -73.96
CA PHE A 39 20.78 94.68 -73.90
C PHE A 39 21.12 94.25 -72.46
N GLY A 40 21.48 95.20 -71.58
CA GLY A 40 21.76 94.93 -70.18
C GLY A 40 20.53 94.43 -69.43
N THR A 41 19.37 95.08 -69.63
CA THR A 41 18.11 94.62 -69.03
C THR A 41 17.70 93.24 -69.56
N SER A 42 17.84 92.97 -70.87
CA SER A 42 17.52 91.66 -71.44
C SER A 42 18.43 90.53 -70.94
N ALA A 43 19.75 90.78 -70.80
CA ALA A 43 20.69 89.78 -70.30
C ALA A 43 20.46 89.47 -68.81
N LEU A 44 20.19 90.50 -68.01
CA LEU A 44 19.85 90.34 -66.60
C LEU A 44 18.53 89.59 -66.41
N TYR A 45 17.54 89.83 -67.28
CA TYR A 45 16.26 89.10 -67.24
C TYR A 45 16.46 87.61 -67.50
N GLN A 46 17.25 87.23 -68.52
CA GLN A 46 17.53 85.82 -68.83
C GLN A 46 18.30 85.10 -67.71
N GLN A 47 19.24 85.78 -67.06
CA GLN A 47 20.02 85.19 -65.96
C GLN A 47 19.18 85.05 -64.68
N TYR A 48 18.27 85.99 -64.40
CA TYR A 48 17.37 85.92 -63.26
C TYR A 48 16.30 84.84 -63.41
N THR A 49 15.68 84.72 -64.59
CA THR A 49 14.65 83.69 -64.84
C THR A 49 15.24 82.27 -64.75
N ARG A 50 16.43 82.02 -65.30
CA ARG A 50 17.08 80.69 -65.23
C ARG A 50 17.46 80.27 -63.82
N VAL A 51 17.90 81.21 -62.99
CA VAL A 51 18.22 80.94 -61.57
C VAL A 51 16.95 80.64 -60.77
N ILE A 52 15.85 81.35 -61.07
CA ILE A 52 14.54 81.04 -60.46
C ILE A 52 14.02 79.67 -60.93
N GLU A 53 14.18 79.31 -62.19
CA GLU A 53 13.80 77.99 -62.72
C GLU A 53 14.61 76.85 -62.06
N ASP A 54 15.93 77.01 -61.90
CA ASP A 54 16.79 76.02 -61.21
C ASP A 54 16.47 75.95 -59.71
N HIS A 55 16.21 77.08 -59.04
CA HIS A 55 15.77 77.08 -57.65
C HIS A 55 14.39 76.47 -57.48
N ALA A 56 13.44 76.73 -58.38
CA ALA A 56 12.12 76.13 -58.38
C ALA A 56 12.21 74.61 -58.58
N ALA A 57 13.02 74.13 -59.54
CA ALA A 57 13.24 72.70 -59.76
C ALA A 57 13.94 72.01 -58.58
N ARG A 58 14.89 72.68 -57.92
CA ARG A 58 15.54 72.15 -56.70
C ARG A 58 14.61 72.13 -55.51
N LEU A 59 13.77 73.15 -55.35
CA LEU A 59 12.75 73.19 -54.28
C LEU A 59 11.72 72.08 -54.49
N ASP A 60 11.24 71.87 -55.72
CA ASP A 60 10.31 70.79 -56.07
C ASP A 60 10.94 69.39 -55.85
N ALA A 61 12.22 69.23 -56.21
CA ALA A 61 12.96 67.99 -55.94
C ALA A 61 13.21 67.78 -54.43
N LEU A 62 13.45 68.85 -53.65
CA LEU A 62 13.59 68.80 -52.20
C LEU A 62 12.26 68.48 -51.51
N GLU A 63 11.17 69.11 -51.96
CA GLU A 63 9.81 68.87 -51.48
C GLU A 63 9.39 67.42 -51.76
N SER A 64 9.63 66.93 -52.98
CA SER A 64 9.40 65.53 -53.36
C SER A 64 10.20 64.56 -52.49
N ARG A 65 11.49 64.85 -52.24
CA ARG A 65 12.33 64.03 -51.33
C ARG A 65 11.86 64.11 -49.88
N GLN A 66 11.40 65.27 -49.42
CA GLN A 66 10.89 65.45 -48.08
C GLN A 66 9.59 64.67 -47.88
N LEU A 67 8.67 64.73 -48.85
CA LEU A 67 7.43 63.94 -48.84
C LEU A 67 7.74 62.43 -48.87
N GLN A 68 8.66 62.00 -49.74
CA GLN A 68 9.09 60.60 -49.81
C GLN A 68 9.73 60.12 -48.50
N ASN A 69 10.62 60.92 -47.90
CA ASN A 69 11.22 60.59 -46.61
C ASN A 69 10.17 60.55 -45.49
N SER A 70 9.21 61.49 -45.49
CA SER A 70 8.12 61.50 -44.53
C SER A 70 7.24 60.25 -44.65
N GLN A 71 6.91 59.82 -45.86
CA GLN A 71 6.17 58.58 -46.12
C GLN A 71 6.94 57.36 -45.61
N LEU A 72 8.22 57.23 -45.96
CA LEU A 72 9.05 56.13 -45.49
C LEU A 72 9.22 56.11 -43.96
N THR A 73 9.23 57.27 -43.29
CA THR A 73 9.19 57.32 -41.82
C THR A 73 7.86 56.82 -41.27
N LEU A 74 6.73 57.19 -41.89
CA LEU A 74 5.41 56.70 -41.50
C LEU A 74 5.29 55.19 -41.69
N ASP A 75 5.72 54.66 -42.84
CA ASP A 75 5.69 53.22 -43.13
C ASP A 75 6.54 52.41 -42.13
N ARG A 76 7.69 52.95 -41.72
CA ARG A 76 8.54 52.33 -40.69
C ARG A 76 7.87 52.35 -39.32
N LEU A 77 7.19 53.45 -38.96
CA LEU A 77 6.46 53.55 -37.70
C LEU A 77 5.30 52.57 -37.65
N GLU A 78 4.56 52.42 -38.75
CA GLU A 78 3.49 51.40 -38.89
C GLU A 78 4.06 49.99 -38.74
N ASN A 79 5.16 49.66 -39.43
CA ASN A 79 5.78 48.34 -39.28
C ASN A 79 6.29 48.06 -37.85
N PHE A 80 6.83 49.07 -37.17
CA PHE A 80 7.20 48.92 -35.76
C PHE A 80 5.98 48.72 -34.86
N GLN A 81 4.88 49.42 -35.13
CA GLN A 81 3.64 49.27 -34.40
C GLN A 81 3.07 47.85 -34.55
N ASP A 82 2.97 47.33 -35.79
CA ASP A 82 2.49 45.97 -36.06
C ASP A 82 3.37 44.92 -35.35
N ARG A 83 4.68 45.14 -35.35
CA ARG A 83 5.62 44.23 -34.69
C ARG A 83 5.51 44.29 -33.16
N ILE A 84 5.26 45.48 -32.58
CA ILE A 84 5.01 45.64 -31.15
C ILE A 84 3.72 44.93 -30.76
N GLU A 85 2.64 45.12 -31.52
CA GLU A 85 1.36 44.44 -31.30
C GLU A 85 1.52 42.92 -31.38
N THR A 86 2.24 42.41 -32.38
CA THR A 86 2.52 40.98 -32.50
C THR A 86 3.34 40.45 -31.31
N LEU A 87 4.35 41.22 -30.85
CA LEU A 87 5.15 40.85 -29.68
C LEU A 87 4.36 40.91 -28.37
N GLU A 88 3.40 41.83 -28.25
CA GLU A 88 2.50 41.93 -27.11
C GLU A 88 1.57 40.70 -27.05
N ILE A 89 0.96 40.33 -28.18
CA ILE A 89 0.14 39.11 -28.30
C ILE A 89 0.96 37.84 -27.98
N GLN A 90 2.18 37.74 -28.52
CA GLN A 90 3.06 36.61 -28.21
C GLN A 90 3.43 36.59 -26.72
N GLY A 91 3.75 37.74 -26.15
CA GLY A 91 4.08 37.87 -24.72
C GLY A 91 2.91 37.47 -23.82
N ASP A 92 1.68 37.78 -24.20
CA ASP A 92 0.50 37.34 -23.45
C ASP A 92 0.24 35.83 -23.60
N THR A 93 0.44 35.29 -24.81
CA THR A 93 0.36 33.83 -25.04
C THR A 93 1.40 33.07 -24.22
N ASP A 94 2.63 33.58 -24.14
CA ASP A 94 3.70 32.97 -23.37
C ASP A 94 3.43 33.04 -21.86
N LYS A 95 2.85 34.14 -21.36
CA LYS A 95 2.40 34.24 -19.96
C LYS A 95 1.34 33.22 -19.62
N ASP A 96 0.35 33.03 -20.51
CA ASP A 96 -0.71 32.04 -20.32
C ASP A 96 -0.14 30.62 -20.30
N ALA A 97 0.79 30.31 -21.20
CA ALA A 97 1.49 29.03 -21.22
C ALA A 97 2.32 28.78 -19.95
N LEU A 98 2.98 29.81 -19.42
CA LEU A 98 3.72 29.72 -18.15
C LEU A 98 2.78 29.50 -16.96
N ALA A 99 1.61 30.15 -16.94
CA ALA A 99 0.61 29.95 -15.90
C ALA A 99 0.03 28.52 -15.92
N ASP A 100 -0.25 27.97 -17.10
CA ASP A 100 -0.69 26.56 -17.25
C ASP A 100 0.40 25.59 -16.79
N LEU A 101 1.65 25.83 -17.20
CA LEU A 101 2.78 24.99 -16.79
C LEU A 101 2.98 25.01 -15.27
N GLN A 102 2.89 26.19 -14.64
CA GLN A 102 2.96 26.33 -13.19
C GLN A 102 1.85 25.53 -12.50
N SER A 103 0.61 25.63 -12.98
CA SER A 103 -0.51 24.85 -12.42
C SER A 103 -0.28 23.34 -12.55
N ARG A 104 0.31 22.88 -13.65
CA ARG A 104 0.67 21.46 -13.82
C ARG A 104 1.80 21.03 -12.89
N PHE A 105 2.78 21.89 -12.64
CA PHE A 105 3.84 21.62 -11.66
C PHE A 105 3.28 21.50 -10.25
N ASP A 106 2.39 22.40 -9.85
CA ASP A 106 1.72 22.36 -8.54
C ASP A 106 0.93 21.05 -8.37
N ALA A 107 0.17 20.65 -9.40
CA ALA A 107 -0.55 19.38 -9.40
C ALA A 107 0.39 18.16 -9.35
N LEU A 108 1.52 18.22 -10.05
CA LEU A 108 2.50 17.13 -10.05
C LEU A 108 3.21 17.01 -8.70
N GLU A 109 3.54 18.13 -8.06
CA GLU A 109 4.07 18.16 -6.69
C GLU A 109 3.06 17.54 -5.71
N GLU A 110 1.78 17.91 -5.80
CA GLU A 110 0.72 17.31 -4.99
C GLU A 110 0.64 15.79 -5.19
N THR A 111 0.64 15.31 -6.45
CA THR A 111 0.64 13.85 -6.70
C THR A 111 1.88 13.15 -6.15
N GLN A 112 3.05 13.78 -6.20
CA GLN A 112 4.27 13.23 -5.62
C GLN A 112 4.17 13.12 -4.10
N THR A 113 3.63 14.14 -3.42
CA THR A 113 3.43 14.09 -1.97
C THR A 113 2.46 12.97 -1.57
N ASN A 114 1.37 12.78 -2.33
CA ASN A 114 0.41 11.72 -2.11
C ASN A 114 1.03 10.33 -2.32
N LEU A 115 1.83 10.13 -3.37
CA LEU A 115 2.52 8.86 -3.61
C LEU A 115 3.54 8.51 -2.51
N LEU A 116 4.23 9.50 -1.95
CA LEU A 116 5.12 9.31 -0.81
C LEU A 116 4.33 8.89 0.45
N ALA A 117 3.17 9.51 0.69
CA ALA A 117 2.29 9.14 1.80
C ALA A 117 1.76 7.71 1.64
N ASP A 118 1.30 7.34 0.44
CA ASP A 118 0.84 5.98 0.12
C ASP A 118 1.95 4.94 0.31
N THR A 119 3.17 5.25 -0.10
CA THR A 119 4.34 4.36 0.08
C THR A 119 4.61 4.10 1.56
N ASN A 120 4.54 5.13 2.39
CA ASN A 120 4.70 4.99 3.85
C ASN A 120 3.58 4.13 4.46
N LEU A 121 2.32 4.35 4.02
CA LEU A 121 1.18 3.55 4.47
C LEU A 121 1.33 2.08 4.06
N PHE A 122 1.78 1.80 2.83
CA PHE A 122 2.04 0.42 2.39
C PHE A 122 3.14 -0.24 3.22
N SER A 123 4.22 0.49 3.56
CA SER A 123 5.28 -0.02 4.41
C SER A 123 4.76 -0.41 5.81
N GLU A 124 3.89 0.41 6.41
CA GLU A 124 3.25 0.09 7.69
C GLU A 124 2.34 -1.14 7.60
N ARG A 125 1.57 -1.25 6.51
CA ARG A 125 0.70 -2.42 6.26
C ARG A 125 1.50 -3.70 6.06
N ILE A 126 2.64 -3.63 5.36
CA ILE A 126 3.54 -4.78 5.18
C ILE A 126 4.09 -5.23 6.54
N SER A 127 4.58 -4.31 7.37
CA SER A 127 5.05 -4.64 8.72
C SER A 127 3.96 -5.29 9.58
N THR A 128 2.72 -4.81 9.45
CA THR A 128 1.57 -5.39 10.15
C THR A 128 1.25 -6.81 9.65
N VAL A 129 1.33 -7.06 8.35
CA VAL A 129 1.15 -8.39 7.77
C VAL A 129 2.26 -9.35 8.19
N GLU A 130 3.51 -8.91 8.23
CA GLU A 130 4.65 -9.69 8.73
C GLU A 130 4.43 -10.14 10.18
N GLN A 131 4.00 -9.23 11.05
CA GLN A 131 3.65 -9.57 12.44
C GLN A 131 2.51 -10.59 12.54
N MET A 132 1.52 -10.53 11.64
CA MET A 132 0.44 -11.52 11.58
C MET A 132 0.94 -12.89 11.11
N VAL A 133 1.87 -12.93 10.16
CA VAL A 133 2.51 -14.18 9.70
C VAL A 133 3.29 -14.82 10.85
N ASP A 134 4.10 -14.06 11.58
CA ASP A 134 4.85 -14.56 12.75
C ASP A 134 3.92 -15.12 13.82
N LYS A 135 2.83 -14.40 14.12
CA LYS A 135 1.82 -14.86 15.06
C LYS A 135 1.18 -16.16 14.60
N THR A 136 0.86 -16.29 13.31
CA THR A 136 0.26 -17.50 12.74
C THR A 136 1.21 -18.69 12.84
N SER A 137 2.50 -18.49 12.53
CA SER A 137 3.54 -19.51 12.72
C SER A 137 3.63 -19.98 14.18
N SER A 138 3.64 -19.04 15.14
CA SER A 138 3.66 -19.37 16.57
C SER A 138 2.42 -20.15 17.04
N LEU A 139 1.25 -19.88 16.44
CA LEU A 139 0.03 -20.63 16.71
C LEU A 139 0.10 -22.05 16.12
N GLY A 140 0.69 -22.20 14.93
CA GLY A 140 0.94 -23.51 14.33
C GLY A 140 1.84 -24.39 15.21
N GLU A 141 2.92 -23.84 15.76
CA GLU A 141 3.80 -24.56 16.69
C GLU A 141 3.07 -24.98 17.98
N LYS A 142 2.24 -24.10 18.54
CA LYS A 142 1.41 -24.41 19.72
C LYS A 142 0.40 -25.50 19.41
N GLN A 143 -0.22 -25.48 18.24
CA GLN A 143 -1.16 -26.51 17.80
C GLN A 143 -0.48 -27.88 17.69
N ALA A 144 0.70 -27.94 17.06
CA ALA A 144 1.48 -29.18 16.98
C ALA A 144 1.86 -29.71 18.37
N THR A 145 2.24 -28.82 19.29
CA THR A 145 2.55 -29.18 20.68
C THR A 145 1.33 -29.75 21.41
N LEU A 146 0.17 -29.10 21.29
CA LEU A 146 -1.08 -29.57 21.88
C LEU A 146 -1.51 -30.93 21.31
N GLN A 147 -1.34 -31.13 20.00
CA GLN A 147 -1.66 -32.41 19.37
C GLN A 147 -0.79 -33.55 19.93
N ASN A 148 0.52 -33.33 20.07
CA ASN A 148 1.42 -34.28 20.70
C ASN A 148 1.04 -34.57 22.16
N GLN A 149 0.63 -33.55 22.93
CA GLN A 149 0.20 -33.72 24.31
C GLN A 149 -1.10 -34.53 24.42
N VAL A 150 -2.05 -34.34 23.50
CA VAL A 150 -3.30 -35.12 23.45
C VAL A 150 -3.02 -36.59 23.11
N GLU A 151 -2.14 -36.85 22.15
CA GLU A 151 -1.73 -38.23 21.81
C GLU A 151 -1.05 -38.92 22.99
N GLU A 152 -0.18 -38.21 23.72
CA GLU A 152 0.48 -38.74 24.90
C GLU A 152 -0.50 -39.00 26.05
N LEU A 153 -1.44 -38.08 26.29
CA LEU A 153 -2.51 -38.28 27.27
C LEU A 153 -3.37 -39.48 26.92
N SER A 154 -3.73 -39.68 25.65
CA SER A 154 -4.50 -40.85 25.20
C SER A 154 -3.75 -42.15 25.52
N ARG A 155 -2.46 -42.23 25.21
CA ARG A 155 -1.63 -43.40 25.56
C ARG A 155 -1.56 -43.64 27.06
N SER A 156 -1.49 -42.57 27.85
CA SER A 156 -1.47 -42.68 29.32
C SER A 156 -2.79 -43.21 29.88
N ILE A 157 -3.92 -42.83 29.27
CA ILE A 157 -5.25 -43.33 29.65
C ILE A 157 -5.35 -44.82 29.33
N ASP A 158 -4.96 -45.24 28.13
CA ASP A 158 -4.99 -46.65 27.72
C ASP A 158 -4.11 -47.52 28.66
N ALA A 159 -2.93 -47.02 29.03
CA ALA A 159 -2.04 -47.70 29.96
C ALA A 159 -2.63 -47.81 31.38
N LEU A 160 -3.33 -46.77 31.86
CA LEU A 160 -4.00 -46.78 33.16
C LEU A 160 -5.21 -47.71 33.17
N ASP A 161 -5.94 -47.81 32.06
CA ASP A 161 -7.07 -48.74 31.91
C ASP A 161 -6.60 -50.20 31.90
N GLU A 162 -5.52 -50.49 31.16
CA GLU A 162 -4.88 -51.80 31.18
C GLU A 162 -4.34 -52.14 32.58
N GLN A 163 -3.77 -51.16 33.28
CA GLN A 163 -3.32 -51.37 34.65
C GLN A 163 -4.49 -51.65 35.60
N SER A 164 -5.59 -50.90 35.48
CA SER A 164 -6.77 -51.05 36.34
C SER A 164 -7.43 -52.41 36.16
N SER A 165 -7.65 -52.85 34.91
CA SER A 165 -8.19 -54.18 34.60
C SER A 165 -7.32 -55.33 35.15
N ARG A 166 -5.98 -55.19 35.10
CA ARG A 166 -5.06 -56.16 35.74
C ARG A 166 -5.22 -56.20 37.26
N LEU A 167 -5.44 -55.04 37.91
CA LEU A 167 -5.69 -54.99 39.35
C LEU A 167 -7.03 -55.62 39.72
N ASP A 168 -8.07 -55.43 38.91
CA ASP A 168 -9.40 -56.00 39.16
C ASP A 168 -9.36 -57.54 39.13
N ILE A 169 -8.67 -58.11 38.13
CA ILE A 169 -8.45 -59.56 38.04
C ILE A 169 -7.73 -60.08 39.29
N LEU A 170 -6.63 -59.41 39.69
CA LEU A 170 -5.87 -59.83 40.87
C LEU A 170 -6.69 -59.72 42.16
N TYR A 171 -7.51 -58.69 42.28
CA TYR A 171 -8.40 -58.51 43.43
C TYR A 171 -9.45 -59.63 43.49
N HIS A 172 -10.06 -60.00 42.36
CA HIS A 172 -11.00 -61.11 42.27
C HIS A 172 -10.36 -62.44 42.70
N ASP A 173 -9.21 -62.79 42.13
CA ASP A 173 -8.48 -64.02 42.45
C ASP A 173 -8.13 -64.08 43.94
N PHE A 174 -7.70 -62.96 44.52
CA PHE A 174 -7.40 -62.87 45.94
C PHE A 174 -8.63 -63.11 46.83
N GLN A 175 -9.80 -62.56 46.48
CA GLN A 175 -11.02 -62.77 47.26
C GLN A 175 -11.50 -64.23 47.20
N ILE A 176 -11.40 -64.87 46.04
CA ILE A 176 -11.74 -66.30 45.88
C ILE A 176 -10.79 -67.16 46.73
N LEU A 177 -9.48 -66.90 46.67
CA LEU A 177 -8.49 -67.63 47.46
C LEU A 177 -8.72 -67.45 48.98
N ARG A 178 -9.09 -66.24 49.40
CA ARG A 178 -9.46 -65.97 50.80
C ARG A 178 -10.74 -66.70 51.21
N ALA A 179 -11.77 -66.71 50.37
CA ALA A 179 -12.99 -67.46 50.63
C ALA A 179 -12.70 -68.97 50.76
N MET A 180 -11.82 -69.50 49.90
CA MET A 180 -11.39 -70.89 49.93
C MET A 180 -10.60 -71.23 51.21
N GLU A 181 -9.66 -70.39 51.64
CA GLU A 181 -8.92 -70.57 52.91
C GLU A 181 -9.86 -70.69 54.10
N LEU A 182 -10.85 -69.79 54.17
CA LEU A 182 -11.85 -69.80 55.24
C LEU A 182 -12.71 -71.07 55.21
N VAL A 183 -13.12 -71.55 54.02
CA VAL A 183 -13.86 -72.81 53.90
C VAL A 183 -12.99 -74.00 54.33
N THR A 184 -11.73 -74.06 53.92
CA THR A 184 -10.80 -75.11 54.36
C THR A 184 -10.59 -75.07 55.88
N ARG A 185 -10.43 -73.88 56.46
CA ARG A 185 -10.31 -73.73 57.92
C ARG A 185 -11.59 -74.13 58.66
N ALA A 186 -12.76 -73.77 58.13
CA ALA A 186 -14.04 -74.20 58.67
C ALA A 186 -14.16 -75.73 58.71
N ARG A 187 -13.75 -76.42 57.64
CA ARG A 187 -13.73 -77.89 57.57
C ARG A 187 -12.80 -78.50 58.62
N LEU A 188 -11.60 -77.96 58.80
CA LEU A 188 -10.65 -78.41 59.83
C LEU A 188 -11.21 -78.19 61.24
N ASN A 189 -11.87 -77.05 61.47
CA ASN A 189 -12.53 -76.73 62.73
C ASN A 189 -13.69 -77.69 63.02
N LEU A 190 -14.48 -78.09 62.01
CA LEU A 190 -15.51 -79.13 62.17
C LEU A 190 -14.91 -80.49 62.55
N MET A 191 -13.79 -80.90 61.92
CA MET A 191 -13.11 -82.16 62.26
C MET A 191 -12.53 -82.15 63.68
N SER A 192 -12.22 -80.97 64.21
CA SER A 192 -11.67 -80.78 65.56
C SER A 192 -12.76 -80.47 66.61
N ASP A 193 -14.04 -80.63 66.27
CA ASP A 193 -15.22 -80.32 67.11
C ASP A 193 -15.29 -78.85 67.60
N ASN A 194 -14.64 -77.92 66.87
CA ASN A 194 -14.67 -76.50 67.18
C ASN A 194 -15.74 -75.77 66.35
N LEU A 195 -17.01 -76.05 66.68
CA LEU A 195 -18.17 -75.60 65.90
C LEU A 195 -18.34 -74.08 65.86
N THR A 196 -17.92 -73.37 66.92
CA THR A 196 -18.00 -71.90 66.98
C THR A 196 -17.04 -71.25 65.98
N LEU A 197 -15.78 -71.71 65.93
CA LEU A 197 -14.83 -71.22 64.94
C LEU A 197 -15.25 -71.60 63.52
N ALA A 198 -15.73 -72.84 63.33
CA ALA A 198 -16.25 -73.26 62.03
C ALA A 198 -17.38 -72.34 61.54
N ARG A 199 -18.38 -72.04 62.38
CA ARG A 199 -19.46 -71.11 62.03
C ARG A 199 -18.92 -69.72 61.67
N SER A 200 -17.96 -69.21 62.43
CA SER A 200 -17.34 -67.91 62.18
C SER A 200 -16.64 -67.86 60.82
N ASP A 201 -15.91 -68.92 60.47
CA ASP A 201 -15.18 -69.02 59.21
C ASP A 201 -16.12 -69.12 58.01
N ILE A 202 -17.19 -69.91 58.12
CA ILE A 202 -18.23 -70.03 57.07
C ILE A 202 -18.88 -68.67 56.81
N LYS A 203 -19.27 -67.96 57.89
CA LYS A 203 -19.87 -66.63 57.76
C LYS A 203 -18.92 -65.64 57.09
N SER A 204 -17.65 -65.65 57.49
CA SER A 204 -16.63 -64.77 56.90
C SER A 204 -16.41 -65.04 55.42
N SER A 205 -16.41 -66.31 55.01
CA SER A 205 -16.30 -66.70 53.59
C SER A 205 -17.52 -66.22 52.80
N ARG A 206 -18.72 -66.43 53.36
CA ARG A 206 -19.99 -65.98 52.76
C ARG A 206 -20.05 -64.46 52.59
N ASP A 207 -19.57 -63.69 53.58
CA ASP A 207 -19.55 -62.22 53.51
C ASP A 207 -18.58 -61.71 52.44
N ILE A 208 -17.44 -62.38 52.25
CA ILE A 208 -16.50 -62.07 51.15
C ILE A 208 -17.14 -62.35 49.79
N LEU A 209 -17.80 -63.50 49.64
CA LEU A 209 -18.47 -63.87 48.39
C LEU A 209 -19.66 -62.95 48.08
N ALA A 210 -20.39 -62.49 49.10
CA ALA A 210 -21.46 -61.51 48.93
C ALA A 210 -20.92 -60.15 48.42
N LEU A 211 -19.75 -59.73 48.90
CA LEU A 211 -19.08 -58.54 48.36
C LEU A 211 -18.62 -58.78 46.92
N LEU A 212 -17.99 -59.92 46.66
CA LEU A 212 -17.51 -60.31 45.33
C LEU A 212 -18.68 -60.37 44.31
N GLN A 213 -19.86 -60.83 44.73
CA GLN A 213 -21.06 -60.86 43.89
C GLN A 213 -21.41 -59.48 43.30
N THR A 214 -21.13 -58.38 44.01
CA THR A 214 -21.47 -57.02 43.54
C THR A 214 -20.54 -56.47 42.46
N ILE A 215 -19.41 -57.13 42.24
CA ILE A 215 -18.33 -56.67 41.34
C ILE A 215 -18.02 -57.66 40.23
N VAL A 216 -18.42 -58.92 40.36
CA VAL A 216 -18.22 -59.91 39.30
C VAL A 216 -19.17 -59.66 38.12
N PRO A 217 -18.75 -60.00 36.89
CA PRO A 217 -19.62 -59.99 35.73
C PRO A 217 -20.86 -60.90 35.88
N ASP A 218 -21.93 -60.57 35.14
CA ASP A 218 -23.21 -61.28 35.19
C ASP A 218 -23.06 -62.80 34.98
N TYR A 219 -22.19 -63.23 34.06
CA TYR A 219 -21.96 -64.65 33.76
C TYR A 219 -21.31 -65.46 34.90
N GLN A 220 -20.69 -64.80 35.89
CA GLN A 220 -20.10 -65.44 37.07
C GLN A 220 -21.01 -65.39 38.29
N THR A 221 -22.07 -64.58 38.24
CA THR A 221 -22.94 -64.29 39.38
C THR A 221 -23.65 -65.55 39.88
N ASP A 222 -24.13 -66.40 38.97
CA ASP A 222 -24.84 -67.63 39.31
C ASP A 222 -23.95 -68.62 40.10
N THR A 223 -22.67 -68.72 39.73
CA THR A 223 -21.70 -69.57 40.45
C THR A 223 -21.45 -69.05 41.86
N VAL A 224 -21.26 -67.73 42.02
CA VAL A 224 -21.09 -67.11 43.34
C VAL A 224 -22.33 -67.35 44.22
N ILE A 225 -23.54 -67.18 43.65
CA ILE A 225 -24.80 -67.45 44.34
C ILE A 225 -24.88 -68.92 44.78
N ALA A 226 -24.50 -69.86 43.91
CA ALA A 226 -24.54 -71.28 44.23
C ALA A 226 -23.60 -71.64 45.39
N ILE A 227 -22.39 -71.07 45.41
CA ILE A 227 -21.44 -71.26 46.52
C ILE A 227 -22.03 -70.67 47.81
N MET A 228 -22.54 -69.44 47.76
CA MET A 228 -23.16 -68.79 48.92
C MET A 228 -24.34 -69.60 49.47
N ALA A 229 -25.18 -70.18 48.61
CA ALA A 229 -26.30 -71.02 49.03
C ALA A 229 -25.84 -72.29 49.77
N LEU A 230 -24.71 -72.88 49.38
CA LEU A 230 -24.11 -74.01 50.10
C LEU A 230 -23.57 -73.60 51.47
N LEU A 231 -22.95 -72.42 51.58
CA LEU A 231 -22.47 -71.89 52.84
C LEU A 231 -23.63 -71.51 53.78
N ASP A 232 -24.71 -70.94 53.26
CA ASP A 232 -25.91 -70.61 54.03
C ASP A 232 -26.58 -71.90 54.55
N ASP A 233 -26.72 -72.96 53.73
CA ASP A 233 -27.23 -74.27 54.18
C ASP A 233 -26.32 -74.92 55.24
N ALA A 234 -25.00 -74.72 55.13
CA ALA A 234 -24.05 -75.18 56.17
C ALA A 234 -24.23 -74.42 57.49
N LEU A 235 -24.48 -73.11 57.46
CA LEU A 235 -24.73 -72.29 58.65
C LEU A 235 -26.03 -72.66 59.38
N ASP A 236 -27.08 -73.01 58.61
CA ASP A 236 -28.38 -73.42 59.14
C ASP A 236 -28.34 -74.78 59.83
N LYS A 237 -27.47 -75.68 59.35
CA LYS A 237 -27.31 -77.03 59.90
C LYS A 237 -26.46 -77.09 61.16
N LEU A 238 -25.59 -76.10 61.38
CA LEU A 238 -24.84 -75.99 62.63
C LEU A 238 -25.74 -75.56 63.79
N PRO A 239 -25.51 -76.04 65.02
CA PRO A 239 -24.53 -77.05 65.43
C PRO A 239 -25.05 -78.49 65.33
N ASN A 240 -26.30 -78.69 64.92
CA ASN A 240 -27.04 -79.94 65.13
C ASN A 240 -26.66 -81.06 64.15
N PHE A 241 -26.16 -80.72 62.95
CA PHE A 241 -25.86 -81.67 61.89
C PHE A 241 -24.45 -81.48 61.31
N PRO A 242 -23.38 -81.78 62.08
CA PRO A 242 -22.00 -81.50 61.68
C PRO A 242 -21.55 -82.30 60.44
N VAL A 243 -22.00 -83.54 60.26
CA VAL A 243 -21.67 -84.35 59.07
C VAL A 243 -22.27 -83.74 57.80
N SER A 244 -23.57 -83.40 57.84
CA SER A 244 -24.21 -82.76 56.68
C SER A 244 -23.65 -81.37 56.39
N THR A 245 -23.17 -80.66 57.42
CA THR A 245 -22.44 -79.39 57.26
C THR A 245 -21.13 -79.62 56.50
N ALA A 246 -20.37 -80.66 56.85
CA ALA A 246 -19.12 -80.99 56.17
C ALA A 246 -19.32 -81.29 54.68
N ASP A 247 -20.38 -82.02 54.31
CA ASP A 247 -20.72 -82.28 52.90
C ASP A 247 -21.01 -81.00 52.12
N LYS A 248 -21.66 -80.02 52.75
CA LYS A 248 -21.96 -78.72 52.13
C LYS A 248 -20.73 -77.86 51.94
N LEU A 249 -19.82 -77.87 52.91
CA LEU A 249 -18.52 -77.21 52.78
C LEU A 249 -17.63 -77.88 51.73
N GLU A 250 -17.72 -79.21 51.57
CA GLU A 250 -17.04 -79.91 50.48
C GLU A 250 -17.57 -79.43 49.12
N GLY A 251 -18.89 -79.34 48.95
CA GLY A 251 -19.49 -78.83 47.72
C GLY A 251 -19.10 -77.37 47.43
N ALA A 252 -19.13 -76.50 48.44
CA ALA A 252 -18.72 -75.11 48.28
C ALA A 252 -17.23 -74.99 47.92
N TRP A 253 -16.39 -75.81 48.54
CA TRP A 253 -14.96 -75.87 48.26
C TRP A 253 -14.67 -76.39 46.85
N ALA A 254 -15.38 -77.43 46.40
CA ALA A 254 -15.24 -77.97 45.05
C ALA A 254 -15.57 -76.92 43.99
N LEU A 255 -16.66 -76.17 44.16
CA LEU A 255 -17.03 -75.07 43.27
C LEU A 255 -16.00 -73.92 43.30
N LEU A 256 -15.45 -73.59 44.47
CA LEU A 256 -14.39 -72.59 44.58
C LEU A 256 -13.09 -73.02 43.87
N ILE A 257 -12.80 -74.33 43.84
CA ILE A 257 -11.63 -74.88 43.15
C ILE A 257 -11.83 -74.92 41.64
N GLU A 258 -13.03 -75.28 41.19
CA GLU A 258 -13.40 -75.23 39.77
C GLU A 258 -13.22 -73.81 39.21
N GLY A 259 -13.39 -72.80 40.07
CA GLY A 259 -13.21 -71.40 39.74
C GLY A 259 -14.47 -70.80 39.16
N LEU A 260 -14.45 -69.48 38.94
CA LEU A 260 -15.55 -68.81 38.28
C LEU A 260 -15.52 -69.10 36.77
N PRO A 261 -16.68 -69.27 36.13
CA PRO A 261 -16.74 -69.58 34.71
C PRO A 261 -16.07 -68.46 33.90
N PRO A 262 -15.31 -68.79 32.84
CA PRO A 262 -14.78 -67.79 31.92
C PRO A 262 -15.91 -67.18 31.08
N GLU A 263 -15.67 -65.99 30.53
CA GLU A 263 -16.61 -65.33 29.61
C GLU A 263 -16.88 -66.24 28.39
N GLU A 264 -18.15 -66.60 28.14
CA GLU A 264 -18.53 -67.33 26.94
C GLU A 264 -18.41 -66.40 25.72
N LYS A 265 -17.37 -66.60 24.90
CA LYS A 265 -17.30 -65.95 23.59
C LYS A 265 -18.51 -66.39 22.75
N PRO A 266 -19.27 -65.46 22.13
CA PRO A 266 -20.35 -65.84 21.24
C PRO A 266 -19.80 -66.72 20.12
N ALA A 267 -20.46 -67.87 19.92
CA ALA A 267 -20.09 -68.82 18.87
C ALA A 267 -20.03 -68.07 17.53
N THR A 268 -18.85 -68.03 16.92
CA THR A 268 -18.69 -67.58 15.55
C THR A 268 -19.54 -68.50 14.67
N THR A 269 -20.69 -67.99 14.25
CA THR A 269 -21.50 -68.62 13.19
C THR A 269 -20.57 -68.84 11.99
N PRO A 270 -20.44 -70.08 11.46
CA PRO A 270 -19.65 -70.29 10.26
C PRO A 270 -20.32 -69.53 9.11
N ASP A 271 -19.57 -68.63 8.47
CA ASP A 271 -19.97 -68.00 7.21
C ASP A 271 -20.36 -69.09 6.21
N ALA A 272 -21.59 -68.99 5.69
CA ALA A 272 -22.12 -69.82 4.60
C ALA A 272 -22.09 -69.02 3.29
#